data_AF-A0A352SFY6-F1
#
_entry.id   AF-A0A352SFY6-F1
#
_cell.length_a   1.000
_cell.length_b   1.000
_cell.length_c   1.000
_cell.angle_alpha   90.00
_cell.angle_beta   90.00
_cell.angle_gamma   90.00
#
_symmetry.space_group_name_H-M   'P 1'
#
loop_
_entity.id
_entity.type
_entity.pdbx_description
1 polymer ?
#
loop_
_entity_poly.entity_id
_entity_poly.type
_entity_poly.pdbx_seq_one_letter_code
_entity_poly.pdbx_strand_id
1 'polypeptide(L)' 'MLFQVTAIILLLVFYGCYFGKMFLQKRQGIQTDQIGKGKTGTAKVIETLMKITTILVPLVEVICIIKEKYYGILEEIYDE' A
#
# COMPACT_ATOMS: atom_id res chain seq x y z
N MET A 1 9.73 11.23 -16.24
CA MET A 1 10.62 10.77 -15.14
C MET A 1 10.37 11.47 -13.80
N LEU A 2 10.41 12.81 -13.73
CA LEU A 2 10.22 13.55 -12.45
C LEU A 2 8.94 13.16 -11.70
N PHE A 3 7.81 13.07 -12.39
CA PHE A 3 6.52 12.69 -11.77
C PHE A 3 6.53 11.29 -11.14
N GLN A 4 7.13 10.29 -11.78
CA GLN A 4 7.20 8.92 -11.26
C GLN A 4 8.13 8.84 -10.05
N VAL A 5 9.26 9.53 -10.08
CA VAL A 5 10.19 9.60 -8.95
C VAL A 5 9.49 10.26 -7.75
N THR A 6 8.81 11.38 -7.97
CA THR A 6 8.02 12.04 -6.93
C THR A 6 6.91 11.12 -6.39
N ALA A 7 6.20 10.40 -7.25
CA ALA A 7 5.17 9.45 -6.84
C ALA A 7 5.72 8.33 -5.95
N ILE A 8 6.86 7.73 -6.32
CA ILE A 8 7.53 6.69 -5.52
C ILE A 8 7.97 7.25 -4.17
N ILE A 9 8.54 8.46 -4.14
CA ILE A 9 8.96 9.10 -2.88
C ILE A 9 7.76 9.33 -1.96
N LEU A 10 6.67 9.88 -2.48
CA LEU A 10 5.45 10.11 -1.69
C LEU A 10 4.87 8.80 -1.15
N LEU A 11 4.83 7.75 -1.99
CA LEU A 11 4.37 6.42 -1.61
C LEU A 11 5.25 5.83 -0.49
N LEU A 12 6.57 5.91 -0.62
CA LEU A 12 7.51 5.43 0.40
C LEU A 12 7.39 6.20 1.72
N VAL A 13 7.30 7.53 1.69
CA VAL A 13 7.18 8.34 2.90
C VAL A 13 5.84 8.06 3.60
N PHE A 14 4.74 8.04 2.86
CA PHE A 14 3.41 7.82 3.42
C PHE A 14 3.26 6.42 4.00
N TYR A 15 3.44 5.38 3.18
CA TYR A 15 3.27 3.99 3.62
C TYR A 15 4.38 3.56 4.57
N GLY A 16 5.62 4.03 4.38
CA GLY A 16 6.72 3.78 5.30
C GLY A 16 6.44 4.33 6.70
N CYS A 17 5.94 5.56 6.80
CA CYS A 17 5.53 6.14 8.08
C CYS A 17 4.34 5.36 8.70
N TYR A 18 3.34 5.01 7.89
CA TYR A 18 2.18 4.23 8.33
C TYR A 18 2.58 2.85 8.89
N PHE A 19 3.31 2.05 8.11
CA PHE A 19 3.77 0.72 8.54
C PHE A 19 4.78 0.81 9.68
N GLY A 20 5.64 1.83 9.68
CA GLY A 20 6.55 2.11 10.79
C GLY A 20 5.80 2.35 12.09
N LYS A 21 4.75 3.19 12.07
CA LYS A 21 3.87 3.42 13.22
C LYS A 21 3.17 2.11 13.64
N MET A 22 2.72 1.28 12.70
CA MET A 22 2.08 0.00 13.00
C MET A 22 3.06 -0.99 13.66
N PHE A 23 4.30 -1.04 13.18
CA PHE A 23 5.35 -1.88 13.74
C PHE A 23 5.75 -1.45 15.16
N LEU A 24 5.91 -0.14 15.38
CA LEU A 24 6.20 0.42 16.71
C LEU A 24 5.06 0.12 17.70
N GLN A 25 3.81 0.30 17.29
CA GLN A 25 2.64 -0.06 18.10
C GLN A 25 2.65 -1.54 18.49
N LYS A 26 2.95 -2.44 17.53
CA LYS A 26 3.07 -3.88 17.80
C LYS A 26 4.17 -4.18 18.83
N ARG A 27 5.33 -3.51 18.75
CA ARG A 27 6.41 -3.65 19.74
C ARG A 27 6.01 -3.16 21.13
N GLN A 28 5.11 -2.19 21.21
CA GLN A 28 4.55 -1.69 22.47
C GLN A 28 3.37 -2.53 22.99
N GLY A 29 3.04 -3.64 22.32
CA GLY A 29 1.93 -4.52 22.71
C GLY A 29 0.55 -3.98 22.36
N ILE A 30 0.45 -2.91 21.57
CA ILE A 30 -0.82 -2.34 21.13
C ILE A 30 -1.43 -3.25 20.07
N GLN A 31 -2.59 -3.80 20.38
CA GLN A 31 -3.37 -4.61 19.45
C GLN A 31 -4.27 -3.69 18.62
N THR A 32 -4.01 -3.60 17.32
CA THR A 32 -4.80 -2.81 16.35
C THR A 32 -6.09 -3.51 15.90
N ASP A 33 -6.15 -4.83 16.11
CA ASP A 33 -7.19 -5.71 15.58
C ASP A 33 -8.35 -5.87 16.57
N GLN A 34 -8.97 -4.76 16.96
CA GLN A 34 -10.03 -4.74 17.97
C GLN A 34 -11.44 -4.62 17.39
N ILE A 35 -11.57 -4.28 16.11
CA ILE A 35 -12.87 -4.07 15.46
C ILE A 35 -13.68 -5.38 15.46
N GLY A 36 -13.03 -6.50 15.17
CA GLY A 36 -13.63 -7.83 15.15
C GLY A 36 -13.39 -8.66 16.42
N LYS A 37 -12.72 -8.13 17.45
CA LYS A 37 -12.38 -8.90 18.65
C LYS A 37 -13.64 -9.25 19.46
N GLY A 38 -13.86 -10.53 19.72
CA GLY A 38 -15.04 -11.03 20.42
C GLY A 38 -16.35 -10.93 19.63
N LYS A 39 -16.30 -10.52 18.36
CA LYS A 39 -17.46 -10.43 17.46
C LYS A 39 -17.35 -11.46 16.35
N THR A 40 -18.44 -12.16 16.08
CA THR A 40 -18.59 -13.01 14.89
C THR A 40 -19.36 -12.25 13.80
N GLY A 41 -19.18 -12.63 12.54
CA GLY A 41 -19.88 -12.00 11.40
C GLY A 41 -19.16 -10.78 10.80
N THR A 42 -19.93 -9.77 10.37
CA THR A 42 -19.48 -8.67 9.49
C THR A 42 -18.26 -7.91 10.02
N ALA A 43 -18.17 -7.65 11.33
CA ALA A 43 -17.05 -6.91 11.91
C ALA A 43 -15.71 -7.65 11.73
N LYS A 44 -15.70 -8.98 11.80
CA LYS A 44 -14.49 -9.78 11.59
C LYS A 44 -14.09 -9.85 10.12
N VAL A 45 -15.09 -9.89 9.22
CA VAL A 45 -14.88 -9.83 7.78
C VAL A 45 -14.27 -8.48 7.39
N ILE A 46 -14.82 -7.37 7.89
CA ILE A 46 -14.30 -6.02 7.64
C ILE A 46 -12.85 -5.90 8.13
N GLU A 47 -12.54 -6.36 9.33
CA GLU A 47 -11.16 -6.33 9.86
C GLU A 47 -10.20 -7.13 8.96
N THR A 48 -10.62 -8.30 8.49
CA THR A 48 -9.81 -9.15 7.62
C THR A 48 -9.59 -8.50 6.25
N LEU A 49 -10.65 -7.98 5.64
CA LEU A 49 -10.56 -7.27 4.36
C LEU A 49 -9.68 -6.03 4.48
N MET A 50 -9.85 -5.22 5.53
CA MET A 50 -9.05 -4.02 5.75
C MET A 50 -7.56 -4.34 5.83
N LYS A 51 -7.17 -5.43 6.52
CA LYS A 51 -5.78 -5.88 6.56
C LYS A 51 -5.24 -6.28 5.19
N ILE A 52 -6.03 -7.04 4.44
CA ILE A 52 -5.64 -7.48 3.08
C ILE A 52 -5.48 -6.24 2.18
N THR A 53 -6.47 -5.35 2.16
CA THR A 53 -6.44 -4.11 1.38
C THR A 53 -5.26 -3.21 1.75
N THR A 54 -4.94 -3.08 3.04
CA THR A 54 -3.81 -2.27 3.53
C THR A 54 -2.48 -2.73 2.91
N ILE A 55 -2.33 -4.01 2.59
CA ILE A 55 -1.13 -4.56 1.94
C ILE A 55 -1.26 -4.48 0.41
N LEU A 56 -2.44 -4.82 -0.14
CA LEU A 56 -2.65 -4.87 -1.59
C LEU A 56 -2.55 -3.51 -2.27
N VAL A 57 -3.12 -2.45 -1.67
CA VAL A 57 -3.16 -1.11 -2.28
C VAL A 57 -1.76 -0.60 -2.63
N PRO A 58 -0.78 -0.51 -1.69
CA PRO A 58 0.55 -0.03 -2.03
C PRO A 58 1.29 -0.93 -3.04
N LEU A 59 1.01 -2.24 -3.07
CA LEU A 59 1.56 -3.14 -4.09
C LEU A 59 1.02 -2.81 -5.49
N VAL A 60 -0.29 -2.60 -5.62
CA VAL A 60 -0.92 -2.23 -6.88
C VAL A 60 -0.43 -0.88 -7.37
N GLU A 61 -0.32 0.11 -6.47
CA GLU A 61 0.22 1.44 -6.81
C GLU A 61 1.64 1.37 -7.37
N VAL A 62 2.53 0.56 -6.77
CA VAL A 62 3.90 0.35 -7.29
C VAL A 62 3.86 -0.30 -8.68
N ILE A 63 3.02 -1.32 -8.88
CA ILE A 63 2.86 -1.98 -10.20
C ILE A 63 2.38 -0.98 -11.25
N CYS A 64 1.41 -0.12 -10.91
CA CYS A 64 0.90 0.91 -11.80
C CYS A 64 1.99 1.91 -12.21
N ILE A 65 2.79 2.41 -11.25
CA ILE A 65 3.89 3.35 -11.54
C ILE A 65 4.94 2.70 -12.46
N ILE A 66 5.27 1.43 -12.24
CA ILE A 66 6.22 0.69 -13.07
C ILE A 66 5.66 0.45 -14.48
N LYS A 67 4.39 0.07 -14.59
CA LYS A 67 3.72 -0.13 -15.89
C LYS A 67 3.68 1.15 -16.70
N GLU A 68 3.29 2.26 -16.09
CA GLU A 68 3.30 3.58 -16.75
C GLU A 68 4.67 3.90 -17.34
N LYS A 69 5.74 3.63 -16.57
CA LYS A 69 7.11 3.80 -17.06
C LYS A 69 7.44 2.87 -18.23
N TYR A 70 7.02 1.61 -18.15
CA TYR A 70 7.31 0.61 -19.16
C TYR A 70 6.60 0.91 -20.50
N TYR A 71 5.30 1.22 -20.46
CA TYR A 71 4.55 1.59 -21.66
C TYR A 71 5.05 2.90 -22.27
N GLY A 72 5.38 3.91 -21.47
CA GLY A 72 5.97 5.15 -22.00
C GLY A 72 7.31 4.94 -22.72
N ILE A 73 8.15 4.01 -22.25
CA ILE A 73 9.40 3.64 -22.95
C ILE A 73 9.11 2.87 -24.25
N LEU A 74 8.12 1.96 -24.26
CA LEU A 74 7.77 1.23 -25.46
C LEU A 74 7.17 2.13 -26.54
N GLU A 75 6.33 3.09 -26.16
CA GLU A 75 5.76 4.08 -27.09
C GLU A 75 6.89 4.90 -27.74
N GLU A 76 7.87 5.37 -26.95
CA GLU A 76 9.05 6.07 -27.48
C GLU A 76 9.92 5.23 -28.43
N ILE A 77 9.97 3.89 -28.26
CA ILE A 77 10.73 2.97 -29.14
C ILE A 77 9.96 2.57 -30.40
N TYR A 78 8.62 2.51 -30.34
CA TYR A 78 7.79 2.05 -31.45
C TYR A 78 7.22 3.18 -32.33
N ASP A 79 7.20 4.43 -31.85
CA ASP A 79 6.84 5.62 -32.64
C ASP A 79 8.04 6.27 -33.37
N GLU A 80 9.27 5.73 -33.20
CA GLU A 80 10.50 6.11 -33.94
C GLU A 80 10.75 5.16 -35.13
#